data_AF-A0A6D0IDA4-F1
#
_entry.id   AF-A0A6D0IDA4-F1
#
_cell.length_a   1.000
_cell.length_b   1.000
_cell.length_c   1.000
_cell.angle_alpha   90.00
_cell.angle_beta   90.00
_cell.angle_gamma   90.00
#
_symmetry.space_group_name_H-M   'P 1'
#
loop_
_entity.id
_entity.type
_entity.pdbx_description
1 polymer ?
#
loop_
_entity_poly.entity_id
_entity_poly.type
_entity_poly.pdbx_seq_one_letter_code
_entity_poly.pdbx_strand_id
1 'polypeptide(L)'
;MVRFRFSQFESDLSEHPSNKEVNTLVDVYVDAIENYERDIMDAVMFYMAEYGNNDTKHYIQMIIQKRRDSFVTSHLMPLLNEINKSREGK
;
A
#
# COMPACT_ATOMS: atom_id res chain seq x y z
N MET A 1 -9.39 -11.45 8.78
CA MET A 1 -8.28 -11.03 9.69
C MET A 1 -7.63 -9.72 9.24
N VAL A 2 -7.59 -9.42 7.93
CA VAL A 2 -7.08 -8.16 7.38
C VAL A 2 -7.83 -6.90 7.86
N ARG A 3 -9.17 -6.96 7.94
CA ARG A 3 -9.99 -5.81 8.38
C ARG A 3 -9.63 -5.31 9.78
N PHE A 4 -9.41 -6.22 10.73
CA PHE A 4 -8.98 -5.86 12.08
C PHE A 4 -7.59 -5.21 12.08
N ARG A 5 -6.65 -5.78 11.32
CA ARG A 5 -5.29 -5.25 11.17
C ARG A 5 -5.31 -3.84 10.54
N PHE A 6 -6.15 -3.63 9.53
CA PHE A 6 -6.33 -2.33 8.88
C PHE A 6 -6.91 -1.29 9.86
N SER A 7 -8.00 -1.61 10.57
CA SER A 7 -8.61 -0.67 11.52
C SER A 7 -7.68 -0.28 12.68
N GLN A 8 -6.86 -1.21 13.18
CA GLN A 8 -5.84 -0.89 14.17
C GLN A 8 -4.79 0.04 13.59
N PHE A 9 -4.26 -0.29 12.41
CA PHE A 9 -3.28 0.55 11.75
C PHE A 9 -3.80 1.95 11.48
N GLU A 10 -5.02 2.09 10.95
CA GLU A 10 -5.64 3.36 10.62
C GLU A 10 -5.84 4.24 11.86
N SER A 11 -6.21 3.63 13.00
CA SER A 11 -6.38 4.34 14.27
C SER A 11 -5.06 4.87 14.84
N ASP A 12 -3.96 4.15 14.57
CA ASP A 12 -2.62 4.46 15.08
C ASP A 12 -1.78 5.27 14.07
N LEU A 13 -2.32 5.57 12.89
CA LEU A 13 -1.59 6.24 11.81
C LEU A 13 -1.28 7.68 12.21
N SER A 14 0.01 8.02 12.24
CA SER A 14 0.45 9.38 12.52
C SER A 14 0.06 10.37 11.40
N GLU A 15 -0.11 11.65 11.75
CA GLU A 15 -0.40 12.73 10.78
C GLU A 15 0.69 12.84 9.69
N HIS A 16 1.91 12.43 10.03
CA HIS A 16 3.06 12.33 9.12
C HIS A 16 3.66 10.92 9.22
N PRO A 17 3.08 9.94 8.50
CA PRO A 17 3.50 8.55 8.55
C PRO A 17 4.98 8.37 8.22
N SER A 18 5.69 7.62 9.05
CA SER A 18 7.02 7.14 8.73
C SER A 18 7.00 6.16 7.56
N ASN A 19 8.13 5.99 6.87
CA ASN A 19 8.27 4.96 5.82
C ASN A 19 7.88 3.55 6.31
N LYS A 20 8.08 3.25 7.60
CA LYS A 20 7.70 1.96 8.19
C LYS A 20 6.18 1.80 8.25
N GLU A 21 5.46 2.85 8.64
CA GLU A 21 3.99 2.85 8.64
C GLU A 21 3.46 2.72 7.21
N VAL A 22 4.01 3.49 6.26
CA VAL A 22 3.61 3.39 4.83
C VAL A 22 3.89 2.01 4.25
N ASN A 23 5.02 1.38 4.59
CA ASN A 23 5.31 0.01 4.16
C ASN A 23 4.38 -1.02 4.82
N THR A 24 3.91 -0.75 6.04
CA THR A 24 2.91 -1.60 6.70
C THR A 24 1.57 -1.55 5.97
N LEU A 25 1.18 -0.41 5.40
CA LEU A 25 0.02 -0.32 4.51
C LEU A 25 0.18 -1.19 3.26
N VAL A 26 1.38 -1.24 2.68
CA VAL A 26 1.65 -2.14 1.54
C VAL A 26 1.44 -3.60 1.93
N ASP A 27 1.89 -4.01 3.13
CA ASP A 27 1.62 -5.37 3.63
C ASP A 27 0.12 -5.64 3.79
N VAL A 28 -0.63 -4.67 4.34
CA VAL A 28 -2.09 -4.76 4.49
C VAL A 28 -2.78 -4.83 3.13
N TYR A 29 -2.30 -4.10 2.12
CA TYR A 29 -2.83 -4.17 0.76
C TYR A 29 -2.64 -5.56 0.14
N VAL A 30 -1.48 -6.18 0.35
CA VAL A 30 -1.22 -7.55 -0.11
C VAL A 30 -2.16 -8.52 0.58
N ASP A 31 -2.34 -8.42 1.90
CA ASP A 31 -3.31 -9.24 2.63
C ASP A 31 -4.75 -9.00 2.10
N ALA A 32 -5.10 -7.75 1.76
CA ALA A 32 -6.42 -7.40 1.25
C ALA A 32 -6.68 -7.99 -0.15
N ILE A 33 -5.67 -7.99 -1.03
CA ILE A 33 -5.73 -8.67 -2.34
C ILE A 33 -6.02 -10.16 -2.14
N GLU A 34 -5.28 -10.83 -1.25
CA GLU A 34 -5.41 -12.27 -1.00
C GLU A 34 -6.78 -12.64 -0.39
N ASN A 35 -7.43 -11.69 0.29
CA ASN A 35 -8.73 -11.87 0.92
C ASN A 35 -9.89 -11.21 0.15
N TYR A 36 -9.64 -10.63 -1.03
CA TYR A 36 -10.62 -9.92 -1.86
C TYR A 36 -11.35 -8.77 -1.14
N GLU A 37 -10.68 -8.09 -0.21
CA GLU A 37 -11.25 -6.99 0.59
C GLU A 37 -11.07 -5.65 -0.13
N ARG A 38 -11.94 -5.41 -1.11
CA ARG A 38 -11.86 -4.26 -2.04
C ARG A 38 -11.91 -2.90 -1.35
N ASP A 39 -12.71 -2.74 -0.31
CA ASP A 39 -12.79 -1.48 0.45
C ASP A 39 -11.47 -1.12 1.13
N ILE A 40 -10.75 -2.12 1.64
CA ILE A 40 -9.41 -1.94 2.22
C ILE A 40 -8.39 -1.64 1.11
N MET A 41 -8.49 -2.31 -0.04
CA MET A 41 -7.61 -2.03 -1.17
C MET A 41 -7.72 -0.58 -1.63
N ASP A 42 -8.94 -0.07 -1.79
CA ASP A 42 -9.21 1.32 -2.18
C ASP A 42 -8.67 2.33 -1.14
N ALA A 43 -8.86 2.03 0.15
CA ALA A 43 -8.34 2.87 1.22
C ALA A 43 -6.80 2.93 1.23
N VAL A 44 -6.12 1.79 1.08
CA VAL A 44 -4.65 1.79 0.99
C VAL A 44 -4.16 2.53 -0.26
N MET A 45 -4.83 2.38 -1.40
CA MET A 45 -4.48 3.15 -2.60
C MET A 45 -4.51 4.67 -2.34
N PHE A 46 -5.50 5.15 -1.60
CA PHE A 46 -5.57 6.55 -1.18
C PHE A 46 -4.35 6.95 -0.33
N TYR A 47 -4.01 6.16 0.69
CA TYR A 47 -2.83 6.42 1.51
C TYR A 47 -1.51 6.39 0.73
N MET A 48 -1.39 5.50 -0.27
CA MET A 48 -0.19 5.45 -1.12
C MET A 48 -0.04 6.67 -2.01
N ALA A 49 -1.16 7.23 -2.49
CA ALA A 49 -1.13 8.45 -3.29
C ALA A 49 -0.68 9.67 -2.45
N GLU A 50 -1.05 9.72 -1.17
CA GLU A 50 -0.74 10.84 -0.27
C GLU A 50 0.66 10.72 0.37
N TYR A 51 1.00 9.54 0.89
CA TYR A 51 2.20 9.33 1.72
C TYR A 51 3.27 8.46 1.07
N GLY A 52 2.94 7.77 -0.02
CA GLY A 52 3.90 6.94 -0.74
C GLY A 52 5.06 7.77 -1.26
N ASN A 53 6.25 7.16 -1.26
CA ASN A 53 7.46 7.78 -1.79
C ASN A 53 8.37 6.76 -2.48
N ASN A 54 9.59 7.18 -2.83
CA ASN A 54 10.54 6.32 -3.53
C ASN A 54 10.97 5.09 -2.70
N ASP A 55 11.03 5.19 -1.38
CA ASP A 55 11.33 4.05 -0.51
C ASP A 55 10.19 3.04 -0.53
N THR A 56 8.93 3.52 -0.52
CA THR A 56 7.75 2.69 -0.69
C THR A 56 7.73 1.99 -2.06
N LYS A 57 8.10 2.70 -3.14
CA LYS A 57 8.24 2.09 -4.48
C LYS A 57 9.25 0.96 -4.47
N HIS A 58 10.42 1.19 -3.87
CA HIS A 58 11.46 0.16 -3.74
C HIS A 58 10.96 -1.05 -2.95
N TYR A 59 10.23 -0.81 -1.87
CA TYR A 59 9.63 -1.86 -1.06
C TYR A 59 8.61 -2.71 -1.84
N ILE A 60 7.70 -2.07 -2.59
CA ILE A 60 6.74 -2.78 -3.47
C ILE A 60 7.47 -3.62 -4.51
N GLN A 61 8.52 -3.08 -5.14
CA GLN A 61 9.34 -3.83 -6.10
C GLN A 61 10.00 -5.06 -5.46
N MET A 62 10.50 -4.94 -4.23
CA MET A 62 11.03 -6.07 -3.48
C MET A 62 9.96 -7.14 -3.22
N ILE A 63 8.72 -6.76 -2.87
CA ILE A 63 7.63 -7.72 -2.65
C ILE A 63 7.31 -8.47 -3.94
N ILE A 64 7.18 -7.77 -5.06
CA ILE A 64 6.92 -8.37 -6.38
C ILE A 64 7.99 -9.43 -6.71
N GLN A 65 9.27 -9.07 -6.54
CA GLN A 65 10.40 -9.97 -6.82
C GLN A 65 10.42 -11.21 -5.92
N LYS A 66 10.05 -11.05 -4.63
CA LYS A 66 10.06 -12.13 -3.65
C LYS A 66 8.89 -13.09 -3.81
N ARG A 67 7.67 -12.58 -3.96
CA ARG A 67 6.46 -13.42 -3.98
C ARG A 67 6.29 -14.18 -5.29
N ARG A 68 6.71 -13.62 -6.43
CA ARG A 68 6.53 -14.21 -7.78
C ARG A 68 5.09 -14.67 -8.07
N ASP A 69 4.12 -14.04 -7.41
CA ASP A 69 2.70 -14.31 -7.59
C ASP A 69 2.14 -13.35 -8.64
N SER A 70 1.62 -13.88 -9.75
CA SER A 70 1.12 -13.06 -10.87
C SER A 70 -0.13 -12.25 -10.50
N PHE A 71 -1.00 -12.78 -9.65
CA PHE A 71 -2.23 -12.14 -9.22
C PHE A 71 -1.94 -10.93 -8.33
N VAL A 72 -1.12 -11.10 -7.29
CA VAL A 72 -0.67 -10.02 -6.41
C VAL A 72 0.15 -8.98 -7.19
N THR A 73 1.02 -9.43 -8.10
CA THR A 73 1.83 -8.52 -8.93
C THR A 73 0.96 -7.62 -9.80
N SER A 74 -0.12 -8.16 -10.39
CA SER A 74 -1.04 -7.38 -11.22
C SER A 74 -1.75 -6.25 -10.45
N HIS A 75 -1.92 -6.40 -9.13
CA HIS A 75 -2.51 -5.37 -8.26
C HIS A 75 -1.47 -4.40 -7.66
N LEU A 76 -0.23 -4.85 -7.48
CA LEU A 76 0.87 -4.00 -6.98
C LEU A 76 1.46 -3.10 -8.06
N MET A 77 1.48 -3.52 -9.32
CA MET A 77 1.99 -2.70 -10.43
C MET A 77 1.24 -1.36 -10.58
N PRO A 78 -0.10 -1.30 -10.56
CA PRO A 78 -0.85 -0.04 -10.55
C PRO A 78 -0.49 0.86 -9.37
N LEU A 79 -0.24 0.29 -8.18
CA LEU A 79 0.09 1.05 -6.98
C LEU A 79 1.39 1.86 -7.14
N LEU A 80 2.39 1.32 -7.86
CA LEU A 80 3.62 2.03 -8.19
C LEU A 80 3.39 3.32 -8.99
N ASN A 81 2.32 3.33 -9.81
CA ASN A 81 1.93 4.49 -10.60
C ASN A 81 1.17 5.52 -9.77
N GLU A 82 0.48 5.12 -8.70
CA GLU A 82 -0.23 6.06 -7.82
C GLU A 82 0.72 6.86 -6.94
N ILE A 83 1.85 6.26 -6.56
CA ILE A 83 2.85 6.93 -5.72
C ILE A 83 3.50 8.10 -6.49
N ASN A 84 3.47 9.28 -5.85
CA ASN A 84 3.94 10.59 -6.33
C ASN A 84 3.03 11.32 -7.34
N LYS A 85 1.86 10.78 -7.73
CA LYS A 85 0.93 11.51 -8.63
C LYS A 85 0.36 12.79 -8.02
N SER A 86 0.19 12.84 -6.69
CA SER A 86 -0.33 14.01 -5.96
C SER A 86 0.62 15.22 -5.99
N ARG A 87 1.92 15.02 -6.29
CA ARG A 87 2.93 16.09 -6.27
C ARG A 87 3.07 16.88 -7.57
N GLU A 88 2.48 16.43 -8.68
CA GLU A 88 2.57 17.13 -9.97
C GLU A 88 1.47 18.20 -10.17
N GLY A 89 0.59 18.38 -9.18
CA GLY A 89 -0.54 19.33 -9.23
C GLY A 89 -0.42 20.55 -8.30
N LYS A 90 0.79 20.94 -7.87
CA LYS A 90 1.03 22.17 -7.09
C LYS A 90 2.11 23.03 -7.70
#